data_AF-A0A1Q8R2V6-F1
#
_entry.id   AF-A0A1Q8R2V6-F1
#
_cell.length_a   1.000
_cell.length_b   1.000
_cell.length_c   1.000
_cell.angle_alpha   90.00
_cell.angle_beta   90.00
_cell.angle_gamma   90.00
#
_symmetry.space_group_name_H-M   'P 1'
#
loop_
_entity.id
_entity.type
_entity.pdbx_description
1 polymer ?
#
loop_
_entity_poly.entity_id
_entity_poly.type
_entity_poly.pdbx_seq_one_letter_code
_entity_poly.pdbx_strand_id
1 'polypeptide(L)'
;MYFMNAQHRKSFNKIIEKFGKQKDKEHFSMYYILTCDEEIRKKAIPYITEAGIDMHTMLKEQNLSTEYQFLVTVAMSLFEGDKVNISNFCILSEKLYFVVREAMNVRRYGAIEYELNDYDDDEQTS
;
A
#
# COMPACT_ATOMS: atom_id res chain seq x y z
N MET A 1 -5.08 10.60 -6.26
CA MET A 1 -5.21 9.36 -5.47
C MET A 1 -5.60 9.73 -4.04
N TYR A 2 -6.52 9.01 -3.38
CA TYR A 2 -6.78 9.24 -1.94
C TYR A 2 -5.54 8.87 -1.13
N PHE A 3 -5.24 9.60 -0.05
CA PHE A 3 -4.25 9.19 0.95
C PHE A 3 -4.81 9.52 2.33
N MET A 4 -4.63 8.60 3.29
CA MET A 4 -5.12 8.80 4.67
C MET A 4 -4.54 10.06 5.32
N ASN A 5 -3.30 10.41 4.98
CA ASN A 5 -2.57 11.59 5.44
C ASN A 5 -1.32 11.80 4.56
N ALA A 6 -0.59 12.90 4.79
CA ALA A 6 0.65 13.20 4.07
C ALA A 6 1.74 12.13 4.27
N GLN A 7 1.80 11.50 5.44
CA GLN A 7 2.79 10.46 5.73
C GLN A 7 2.55 9.18 4.90
N HIS A 8 1.29 8.82 4.66
CA HIS A 8 0.93 7.73 3.75
C HIS A 8 1.47 8.03 2.35
N ARG A 9 1.16 9.20 1.78
CA ARG A 9 1.70 9.62 0.46
C ARG A 9 3.23 9.54 0.41
N LYS A 10 3.91 10.15 1.39
CA LYS A 10 5.38 10.16 1.45
C LYS A 10 5.96 8.76 1.51
N SER A 11 5.35 7.88 2.31
CA SER A 11 5.83 6.51 2.48
C SER A 11 5.61 5.68 1.22
N PHE A 12 4.46 5.85 0.57
CA PHE A 12 4.14 5.21 -0.71
C PHE A 12 5.15 5.58 -1.79
N ASN A 13 5.39 6.88 -1.99
CA ASN A 13 6.36 7.37 -2.97
C ASN A 13 7.77 6.82 -2.69
N LYS A 14 8.21 6.83 -1.42
CA LYS A 14 9.52 6.29 -1.02
C LYS A 14 9.65 4.80 -1.29
N ILE A 15 8.60 4.00 -1.08
CA ILE A 15 8.61 2.57 -1.39
C ILE A 15 8.67 2.35 -2.91
N ILE A 16 7.92 3.12 -3.70
CA ILE A 16 7.97 3.03 -5.16
C ILE A 16 9.35 3.42 -5.69
N GLU A 17 9.94 4.49 -5.18
CA GLU A 17 11.27 4.92 -5.59
C GLU A 17 12.32 3.84 -5.27
N LYS A 18 12.21 3.20 -4.10
CA LYS A 18 13.17 2.19 -3.65
C LYS A 18 12.99 0.83 -4.31
N PHE A 19 11.75 0.36 -4.46
CA PHE A 19 11.42 -1.02 -4.84
C PHE A 19 10.56 -1.13 -6.10
N GLY A 20 9.97 -0.03 -6.57
CA GLY A 20 9.09 0.03 -7.74
C GLY A 20 9.82 -0.01 -9.09
N LYS A 21 10.88 -0.82 -9.20
CA LYS A 21 11.56 -1.12 -10.47
C LYS A 21 10.58 -1.71 -11.50
N GLN A 22 9.55 -2.40 -11.02
CA GLN A 22 8.39 -2.83 -11.79
C GLN A 22 7.26 -1.84 -11.50
N LYS A 23 7.06 -0.87 -12.40
CA LYS A 23 5.97 0.12 -12.34
C LYS A 23 4.63 -0.51 -12.76
N ASP A 24 4.31 -1.67 -12.18
CA ASP A 24 3.04 -2.35 -12.45
C ASP A 24 1.99 -2.04 -11.38
N LYS A 25 0.74 -2.24 -11.79
CA LYS A 25 -0.45 -1.90 -11.02
C LYS A 25 -0.65 -2.84 -9.81
N GLU A 26 -0.14 -4.07 -9.90
CA GLU A 26 -0.11 -5.08 -8.85
C GLU A 26 0.72 -4.56 -7.67
N HIS A 27 2.00 -4.26 -7.90
CA HIS A 27 2.92 -3.73 -6.89
C HIS A 27 2.43 -2.39 -6.33
N PHE A 28 1.96 -1.47 -7.18
CA PHE A 28 1.46 -0.19 -6.70
C PHE A 28 0.25 -0.34 -5.77
N SER A 29 -0.71 -1.19 -6.10
CA SER A 29 -1.88 -1.40 -5.25
C SER A 29 -1.52 -1.99 -3.88
N MET A 30 -0.54 -2.90 -3.86
CA MET A 30 -0.04 -3.52 -2.65
C MET A 30 0.77 -2.53 -1.81
N TYR A 31 1.76 -1.83 -2.39
CA TYR A 31 2.55 -0.82 -1.69
C TYR A 31 1.69 0.31 -1.11
N TYR A 32 0.63 0.69 -1.81
CA TYR A 32 -0.33 1.66 -1.32
C TYR A 32 -0.96 1.20 0.01
N ILE A 33 -1.48 -0.03 0.06
CA ILE A 33 -2.03 -0.57 1.32
C ILE A 33 -0.95 -0.68 2.40
N LEU A 34 0.22 -1.22 2.07
CA LEU A 34 1.27 -1.48 3.07
C LEU A 34 1.91 -0.22 3.66
N THR A 35 1.64 0.94 3.08
CA THR A 35 2.14 2.23 3.57
C THR A 35 1.06 3.09 4.22
N CYS A 36 -0.19 2.63 4.25
CA CYS A 36 -1.36 3.44 4.58
C CYS A 36 -1.39 3.96 6.02
N ASP A 37 -0.89 3.15 6.94
CA ASP A 37 -0.86 3.41 8.37
C ASP A 37 0.52 3.13 8.94
N GLU A 38 0.88 3.77 10.05
CA GLU A 38 2.17 3.57 10.71
C GLU A 38 2.38 2.15 11.21
N GLU A 39 1.36 1.51 11.79
CA GLU A 39 1.51 0.17 12.35
C GLU A 39 1.78 -0.86 11.24
N ILE A 40 0.95 -0.84 10.19
CA ILE A 40 1.14 -1.71 9.02
C ILE A 40 2.50 -1.43 8.38
N ARG A 41 2.84 -0.16 8.16
CA ARG A 41 4.09 0.20 7.48
C ARG A 41 5.32 -0.29 8.23
N LYS A 42 5.38 -0.11 9.55
CA LYS A 42 6.50 -0.59 10.37
C LYS A 42 6.66 -2.10 10.30
N LYS A 43 5.53 -2.83 10.28
CA LYS A 43 5.52 -4.30 10.23
C LYS A 43 5.74 -4.86 8.82
N ALA A 44 5.33 -4.15 7.77
CA ALA A 44 5.40 -4.61 6.39
C ALA A 44 6.77 -4.37 5.74
N ILE A 45 7.39 -3.21 5.99
CA ILE A 45 8.67 -2.82 5.34
C ILE A 45 9.76 -3.91 5.41
N PRO A 46 9.98 -4.61 6.54
CA PRO A 46 11.01 -5.66 6.62
C PRO A 46 10.81 -6.82 5.64
N TYR A 47 9.58 -7.05 5.18
CA TYR A 47 9.22 -8.14 4.26
C TYR A 47 9.24 -7.71 2.79
N ILE A 48 9.54 -6.44 2.50
CA ILE A 48 9.67 -5.89 1.15
C ILE A 48 11.15 -5.86 0.78
N THR A 49 11.52 -6.62 -0.24
CA THR A 49 12.90 -6.75 -0.71
C THR A 49 12.99 -6.46 -2.21
N GLU A 50 14.22 -6.33 -2.74
CA GLU A 50 14.41 -6.22 -4.19
C GLU A 50 13.99 -7.49 -4.96
N ALA A 51 13.94 -8.64 -4.28
CA ALA A 51 13.51 -9.91 -4.87
C ALA A 51 11.99 -10.09 -4.89
N GLY A 52 11.24 -9.23 -4.18
CA GLY A 52 9.80 -9.34 -4.01
C GLY A 52 9.36 -9.16 -2.56
N ILE A 53 8.14 -9.59 -2.26
CA ILE A 53 7.50 -9.38 -0.95
C ILE A 53 7.06 -10.70 -0.34
N ASP A 54 7.47 -10.97 0.91
CA ASP A 54 7.08 -12.17 1.65
C ASP A 54 5.94 -11.89 2.64
N MET A 55 4.74 -11.75 2.07
CA MET A 55 3.54 -11.44 2.85
C MET A 55 3.04 -12.64 3.67
N HIS A 56 3.33 -13.87 3.24
CA HIS A 56 2.96 -15.07 3.97
C HIS A 56 3.71 -15.17 5.30
N THR A 57 5.01 -14.89 5.29
CA THR A 57 5.81 -14.86 6.51
C THR A 57 5.38 -13.68 7.40
N MET A 58 5.13 -12.51 6.82
CA MET A 58 4.59 -11.35 7.56
C MET A 58 3.32 -11.69 8.33
N LEU A 59 2.32 -12.32 7.69
CA LEU A 59 1.06 -12.70 8.35
C LEU A 59 1.24 -13.70 9.49
N LYS A 60 2.25 -14.56 9.43
CA LYS A 60 2.53 -15.57 10.46
C LYS A 60 3.29 -14.99 11.64
N GLU A 61 4.24 -14.09 11.39
CA GLU A 61 5.17 -13.59 12.41
C GLU A 61 4.64 -12.33 13.11
N GLN A 62 3.87 -11.50 12.41
CA GLN A 62 3.41 -10.22 12.93
C GLN A 62 2.10 -10.37 13.67
N ASN A 63 2.07 -9.92 14.93
CA ASN A 63 0.81 -9.77 15.66
C ASN A 63 0.07 -8.53 15.16
N LEU A 64 -0.86 -8.72 14.22
CA LEU A 64 -1.69 -7.67 13.61
C LEU A 64 -3.11 -7.71 14.18
N SER A 65 -3.75 -6.55 14.32
CA SER A 65 -5.19 -6.47 14.59
C SER A 65 -5.99 -7.10 13.44
N THR A 66 -7.23 -7.50 13.70
CA THR A 66 -8.10 -8.14 12.68
C THR A 66 -8.28 -7.27 11.44
N GLU A 67 -8.44 -5.95 11.60
CA GLU A 67 -8.52 -5.01 10.46
C GLU A 67 -7.23 -5.00 9.64
N TYR A 68 -6.07 -5.02 10.30
CA TYR A 68 -4.77 -4.98 9.62
C TYR A 68 -4.40 -6.32 8.97
N GLN A 69 -4.76 -7.45 9.59
CA GLN A 69 -4.66 -8.76 8.94
C GLN A 69 -5.50 -8.79 7.65
N PHE A 70 -6.70 -8.20 7.69
CA PHE A 70 -7.55 -8.10 6.52
C PHE A 70 -6.94 -7.20 5.44
N LEU A 71 -6.37 -6.04 5.78
CA LEU A 71 -5.66 -5.19 4.83
C LEU A 71 -4.50 -5.91 4.15
N VAL A 72 -3.69 -6.64 4.92
CA VAL A 72 -2.57 -7.44 4.40
C VAL A 72 -3.09 -8.54 3.46
N THR A 73 -4.19 -9.20 3.83
CA THR A 73 -4.86 -10.21 2.97
C THR A 73 -5.36 -9.60 1.66
N VAL A 74 -5.96 -8.41 1.71
CA VAL A 74 -6.38 -7.68 0.51
C VAL A 74 -5.18 -7.30 -0.35
N ALA A 75 -4.10 -6.80 0.25
CA ALA A 75 -2.89 -6.42 -0.48
C ALA A 75 -2.28 -7.61 -1.23
N MET A 76 -2.18 -8.77 -0.56
CA MET A 76 -1.79 -10.04 -1.20
C MET A 76 -2.74 -10.41 -2.33
N SER A 77 -4.05 -10.35 -2.10
CA SER A 77 -5.05 -10.74 -3.10
C SER A 77 -5.01 -9.84 -4.33
N LEU A 78 -4.78 -8.53 -4.16
CA LEU A 78 -4.61 -7.62 -5.29
C LEU A 78 -3.32 -7.91 -6.07
N PHE A 79 -2.26 -8.35 -5.39
CA PHE A 79 -1.00 -8.73 -6.02
C PHE A 79 -1.09 -10.06 -6.78
N GLU A 80 -1.60 -11.11 -6.13
CA GLU A 80 -1.62 -12.49 -6.63
C GLU A 80 -2.85 -12.80 -7.51
N GLY A 81 -3.91 -11.97 -7.42
CA GLY A 81 -5.18 -12.20 -8.13
C GLY A 81 -6.15 -13.11 -7.37
N ASP A 82 -5.95 -13.29 -6.07
CA ASP A 82 -6.76 -14.15 -5.21
C ASP A 82 -8.08 -13.51 -4.77
N LYS A 83 -8.99 -14.35 -4.25
CA LYS A 83 -10.32 -13.94 -3.81
C LYS A 83 -10.30 -13.46 -2.36
N VAL A 84 -10.98 -12.34 -2.11
CA VAL A 84 -11.24 -11.82 -0.76
C VAL A 84 -12.71 -11.99 -0.40
N ASN A 85 -13.01 -12.31 0.86
CA ASN A 85 -14.38 -12.30 1.37
C ASN A 85 -14.89 -10.87 1.57
N ILE A 86 -15.92 -10.48 0.81
CA ILE A 86 -16.53 -9.14 0.84
C ILE A 86 -17.13 -8.81 2.21
N SER A 87 -17.64 -9.80 2.95
CA SER A 87 -18.22 -9.56 4.29
C SER A 87 -17.19 -9.02 5.28
N ASN A 88 -15.90 -9.30 5.07
CA ASN A 88 -14.84 -8.80 5.92
C ASN A 88 -14.62 -7.28 5.76
N PHE A 89 -15.15 -6.64 4.71
CA PHE A 89 -15.08 -5.17 4.59
C PHE A 89 -15.84 -4.46 5.71
N CYS A 90 -16.85 -5.11 6.31
CA CYS A 90 -17.65 -4.53 7.38
C CYS A 90 -16.86 -4.35 8.69
N ILE A 91 -15.69 -4.99 8.84
CA ILE A 91 -14.85 -4.82 10.03
C ILE A 91 -13.98 -3.57 9.96
N LEU A 92 -13.82 -2.98 8.76
CA LEU A 92 -12.92 -1.86 8.54
C LEU A 92 -13.55 -0.55 9.02
N SER A 93 -12.75 0.25 9.71
CA SER A 93 -13.02 1.67 9.90
C SER A 93 -13.14 2.39 8.55
N GLU A 94 -13.88 3.50 8.53
CA GLU A 94 -14.17 4.27 7.31
C GLU A 94 -12.90 4.64 6.53
N LYS A 95 -11.83 5.07 7.23
CA LYS A 95 -10.56 5.44 6.59
C LYS A 95 -9.91 4.24 5.89
N LEU A 96 -9.88 3.08 6.53
CA LEU A 96 -9.30 1.87 5.95
C LEU A 96 -10.16 1.32 4.81
N TYR A 97 -11.48 1.45 4.90
CA TYR A 97 -12.38 1.15 3.79
C TYR A 97 -12.04 1.99 2.54
N PHE A 98 -11.81 3.30 2.70
CA PHE A 98 -11.40 4.15 1.58
C PHE A 98 -10.03 3.79 1.03
N VAL A 99 -9.08 3.37 1.87
CA VAL A 99 -7.80 2.83 1.42
C VAL A 99 -7.99 1.60 0.55
N VAL A 100 -8.78 0.61 1.00
CA VAL A 100 -9.01 -0.59 0.19
C VAL A 100 -9.65 -0.25 -1.15
N ARG A 101 -10.68 0.61 -1.15
CA ARG A 101 -11.33 1.06 -2.38
C ARG A 101 -10.33 1.71 -3.33
N GLU A 102 -9.46 2.58 -2.82
CA GLU A 102 -8.46 3.25 -3.65
C GLU A 102 -7.39 2.28 -4.16
N ALA A 103 -6.96 1.32 -3.34
CA ALA A 103 -6.05 0.26 -3.77
C ALA A 103 -6.64 -0.58 -4.92
N MET A 104 -7.95 -0.89 -4.87
CA MET A 104 -8.65 -1.55 -5.97
C MET A 104 -8.67 -0.69 -7.25
N ASN A 105 -8.84 0.63 -7.12
CA ASN A 105 -8.75 1.56 -8.26
C ASN A 105 -7.33 1.55 -8.84
N VAL A 106 -6.29 1.63 -8.01
CA VAL A 106 -4.89 1.53 -8.43
C VAL A 106 -4.63 0.22 -9.15
N ARG A 107 -5.12 -0.91 -8.62
CA ARG A 107 -4.97 -2.23 -9.24
C ARG A 107 -5.65 -2.32 -10.61
N ARG A 108 -6.77 -1.61 -10.79
CA ARG A 108 -7.60 -1.66 -12.00
C ARG A 108 -7.08 -0.72 -13.09
N TYR A 109 -6.70 0.50 -12.73
CA TYR A 109 -6.38 1.58 -13.67
C TYR A 109 -4.90 1.99 -13.67
N GLY A 110 -4.10 1.44 -12.75
CA GLY A 110 -2.74 1.91 -12.48
C GLY A 110 -2.71 3.04 -11.46
N ALA A 111 -1.51 3.38 -10.99
CA ALA A 111 -1.31 4.63 -10.28
C ALA A 111 -1.42 5.77 -11.30
N ILE A 112 -2.42 6.63 -11.14
CA ILE A 112 -2.59 7.80 -12.01
C ILE A 112 -1.31 8.65 -11.90
N GLU A 113 -0.57 8.80 -13.00
CA GLU A 113 0.76 9.45 -13.12
C GLU A 113 0.82 10.93 -12.67
N TYR A 114 -0.25 11.50 -12.12
CA TYR A 114 -0.43 12.95 -11.99
C TYR A 114 0.35 13.64 -10.87
N GLU A 115 1.14 12.94 -10.03
CA GLU A 115 1.74 13.60 -8.84
C GLU A 115 3.14 13.07 -8.45
N LEU A 116 3.85 12.39 -9.35
CA LEU A 116 5.26 12.02 -9.11
C LEU A 116 6.26 13.04 -9.68
N ASN A 117 5.79 14.12 -10.32
CA ASN A 117 6.64 15.12 -10.99
C ASN A 117 6.74 16.49 -10.29
N ASP A 118 6.12 16.72 -9.13
CA ASP A 118 6.16 18.03 -8.45
C ASP A 118 7.02 17.99 -7.17
N TYR A 119 8.30 17.60 -7.30
CA TYR A 119 9.30 17.72 -6.22
C TYR A 119 10.67 18.21 -6.71
N ASP A 120 10.69 19.15 -7.67
CA ASP A 120 11.90 19.91 -8.02
C ASP A 120 11.81 21.42 -7.72
N ASP A 121 10.74 21.93 -7.10
CA ASP A 121 10.64 23.35 -6.70
C ASP A 121 10.33 23.45 -5.19
N ASP A 122 11.40 23.61 -4.39
CA ASP A 122 11.46 24.46 -3.17
C ASP A 122 12.72 24.16 -2.32
N GLU A 123 13.88 23.96 -2.97
CA GLU A 123 15.19 24.18 -2.34
C GLU A 123 16.07 25.09 -3.22
N GLN A 124 15.50 26.19 -3.71
CA GLN A 124 16.28 27.37 -4.15
C GLN A 124 15.54 28.67 -3.83
N THR A 125 15.61 29.12 -2.58
CA THR A 125 15.78 30.56 -2.29
C THR A 125 16.46 30.74 -0.94
N SER A 126 17.73 31.13 -1.03
CA SER A 126 18.49 32.12 -0.23
C SER A 126 18.42 32.13 1.29
#